data_AF-A0A356U4F6-F1
#
_entry.id   AF-A0A356U4F6-F1
#
_cell.length_a   1.000
_cell.length_b   1.000
_cell.length_c   1.000
_cell.angle_alpha   90.00
_cell.angle_beta   90.00
_cell.angle_gamma   90.00
#
_symmetry.space_group_name_H-M   'P 1'
#
loop_
_entity.id
_entity.type
_entity.pdbx_description
1 polymer ?
#
loop_
_entity_poly.entity_id
_entity_poly.type
_entity_poly.pdbx_seq_one_letter_code
_entity_poly.pdbx_strand_id
1 'polypeptide(L)'
;LTRLDGFEQQTAPCWCGRYFCHELFLSGTGLERTHFRLHGEASSGREIFLRAHQPDAQETIQRYVDQLARGLSSVVNVLDPEVIILGGGLSKQPLLYELLPKAMDHYVFSDGHDVPILPAYHGDDSGVRGALWLTPSCY
;
A
#
# COMPACT_ATOMS: atom_id res chain seq x y z
N LEU A 1 12.15 -9.83 -25.53
CA LEU A 1 11.03 -10.31 -24.69
C LEU A 1 11.51 -11.20 -23.54
N THR A 2 12.78 -11.10 -23.11
CA THR A 2 13.45 -12.15 -22.31
C THR A 2 13.93 -11.66 -20.94
N ARG A 3 13.30 -10.59 -20.40
CA ARG A 3 13.74 -9.94 -19.15
C ARG A 3 12.75 -10.08 -18.00
N LEU A 4 11.59 -10.69 -18.22
CA LEU A 4 10.57 -10.91 -17.20
C LEU A 4 10.64 -12.32 -16.60
N ASP A 5 11.13 -13.32 -17.36
CA ASP A 5 11.17 -14.73 -16.94
C ASP A 5 11.91 -14.95 -15.62
N GLY A 6 13.02 -14.22 -15.39
CA GLY A 6 13.79 -14.31 -14.15
C GLY A 6 13.21 -13.54 -12.95
N PHE A 7 12.35 -12.55 -13.20
CA PHE A 7 11.63 -11.81 -12.16
C PHE A 7 10.34 -12.53 -11.76
N GLU A 8 9.60 -13.10 -12.73
CA GLU A 8 8.35 -13.85 -12.50
C GLU A 8 8.58 -15.07 -11.59
N GLN A 9 9.75 -15.71 -11.75
CA GLN A 9 10.17 -16.86 -10.95
C GLN A 9 10.34 -16.55 -9.45
N GLN A 10 10.41 -15.27 -9.04
CA GLN A 10 10.65 -14.87 -7.65
C GLN A 10 9.37 -14.45 -6.89
N THR A 11 8.21 -14.39 -7.57
CA THR A 11 6.95 -13.95 -6.95
C THR A 11 5.84 -14.94 -7.21
N ALA A 12 5.18 -15.41 -6.14
CA ALA A 12 3.99 -16.24 -6.27
C ALA A 12 2.89 -15.50 -7.08
N PRO A 13 2.11 -16.21 -7.91
CA PRO A 13 1.03 -15.58 -8.66
C PRO A 13 0.01 -14.93 -7.70
N CYS A 14 -0.55 -13.81 -8.13
CA CYS A 14 -1.68 -13.18 -7.46
C CYS A 14 -2.90 -14.12 -7.52
N TRP A 15 -3.85 -13.91 -6.61
CA TRP A 15 -5.11 -14.65 -6.61
C TRP A 15 -5.89 -14.52 -7.93
N CYS A 16 -5.67 -13.42 -8.67
CA CYS A 16 -6.24 -13.22 -10.01
C CYS A 16 -5.51 -13.97 -11.14
N GLY A 17 -4.48 -14.76 -10.82
CA GLY A 17 -3.67 -15.55 -11.77
C GLY A 17 -2.57 -14.77 -12.49
N ARG A 18 -2.44 -13.46 -12.26
CA ARG A 18 -1.39 -12.62 -12.85
C ARG A 18 -0.20 -12.43 -11.90
N TYR A 19 0.93 -12.01 -12.44
CA TYR A 19 2.13 -11.67 -11.68
C TYR A 19 2.23 -10.17 -11.43
N PHE A 20 2.97 -9.79 -10.39
CA PHE A 20 3.27 -8.41 -10.03
C PHE A 20 2.06 -7.49 -9.81
N CYS A 21 0.90 -8.03 -9.43
CA CYS A 21 -0.21 -7.20 -8.99
C CYS A 21 0.17 -6.39 -7.75
N HIS A 22 -0.27 -5.14 -7.68
CA HIS A 22 -0.10 -4.30 -6.48
C HIS A 22 -0.56 -5.01 -5.20
N GLU A 23 -1.66 -5.76 -5.26
CA GLU A 23 -2.21 -6.54 -4.14
C GLU A 23 -1.19 -7.49 -3.48
N LEU A 24 -0.23 -8.02 -4.25
CA LEU A 24 0.82 -8.91 -3.73
C LEU A 24 1.80 -8.20 -2.79
N PHE A 25 1.89 -6.88 -2.88
CA PHE A 25 2.87 -6.05 -2.18
C PHE A 25 2.21 -5.06 -1.22
N LEU A 26 1.14 -4.40 -1.66
CA LEU A 26 0.52 -3.25 -1.00
C LEU A 26 -0.59 -3.65 0.00
N SER A 27 -0.75 -4.94 0.27
CA SER A 27 -1.69 -5.47 1.27
C SER A 27 -0.99 -5.82 2.58
N GLY A 28 -1.77 -6.05 3.65
CA GLY A 28 -1.25 -6.57 4.92
C GLY A 28 -0.47 -7.88 4.73
N THR A 29 -1.06 -8.83 4.00
CA THR A 29 -0.39 -10.10 3.70
C THR A 29 0.83 -9.93 2.78
N GLY A 30 0.84 -8.93 1.90
CA GLY A 30 2.00 -8.58 1.08
C GLY A 30 3.18 -8.06 1.90
N LEU A 31 2.90 -7.22 2.90
CA LEU A 31 3.89 -6.74 3.88
C LEU A 31 4.47 -7.92 4.67
N GLU A 32 3.62 -8.79 5.22
CA GLU A 32 4.02 -9.96 6.02
C GLU A 32 4.90 -10.92 5.21
N ARG A 33 4.51 -11.20 3.96
CA ARG A 33 5.32 -12.02 3.03
C ARG A 33 6.66 -11.36 2.71
N THR A 34 6.69 -10.03 2.63
CA THR A 34 7.93 -9.30 2.37
C THR A 34 8.86 -9.38 3.57
N HIS A 35 8.35 -9.18 4.78
CA HIS A 35 9.10 -9.35 6.02
C HIS A 35 9.70 -10.75 6.15
N PHE A 36 8.88 -11.78 5.95
CA PHE A 36 9.32 -13.17 6.00
C PHE A 36 10.40 -13.47 4.95
N ARG A 37 10.28 -12.95 3.73
CA ARG A 37 11.31 -13.16 2.69
C ARG A 37 12.64 -12.49 3.01
N LEU A 38 12.62 -11.34 3.69
CA LEU A 38 13.83 -10.58 4.01
C LEU A 38 14.54 -11.13 5.25
N HIS A 39 13.78 -11.57 6.26
CA HIS A 39 14.32 -11.84 7.58
C HIS A 39 14.09 -13.28 8.06
N GLY A 40 13.26 -14.07 7.36
CA GLY A 40 12.93 -15.45 7.74
C GLY A 40 11.99 -15.57 8.95
N GLU A 41 11.51 -14.45 9.50
CA GLU A 41 10.59 -14.39 10.63
C GLU A 41 9.16 -14.10 10.16
N ALA A 42 8.21 -14.89 10.65
CA ALA A 42 6.80 -14.61 10.43
C ALA A 42 6.32 -13.60 11.48
N SER A 43 5.83 -12.44 11.03
CA SER A 43 5.26 -11.42 11.90
C SER A 43 4.06 -10.78 11.19
N SER A 44 3.02 -10.46 11.96
CA SER A 44 1.84 -9.78 11.42
C SER A 44 2.17 -8.34 11.03
N GLY A 45 1.39 -7.77 10.10
CA GLY A 45 1.58 -6.37 9.69
C GLY A 45 1.57 -5.41 10.88
N ARG A 46 0.69 -5.62 11.85
CA ARG A 46 0.63 -4.81 13.07
C ARG A 46 1.91 -4.90 13.90
N GLU A 47 2.44 -6.10 14.11
CA GLU A 47 3.67 -6.30 14.89
C GLU A 47 4.90 -5.68 14.21
N ILE A 48 4.97 -5.76 12.88
CA ILE A 48 6.03 -5.11 12.10
C ILE A 48 6.01 -3.60 12.38
N PHE A 49 4.84 -2.95 12.30
CA PHE A 49 4.74 -1.51 12.60
C PHE A 49 4.98 -1.17 14.08
N LEU A 50 4.57 -2.02 15.03
CA LEU A 50 4.87 -1.82 16.45
C LEU A 50 6.38 -1.89 16.74
N ARG A 51 7.12 -2.68 15.96
CA ARG A 51 8.57 -2.82 16.06
C ARG A 51 9.34 -1.90 15.11
N ALA A 52 8.75 -0.82 14.58
CA ALA A 52 9.39 0.09 13.63
C ALA A 52 10.70 0.78 14.10
N HIS A 53 11.13 0.56 15.34
CA HIS A 53 12.45 0.97 15.84
C HIS A 53 13.55 -0.08 15.61
N GLN A 54 13.17 -1.31 15.29
CA GLN A 54 14.08 -2.42 15.02
C GLN A 54 14.53 -2.40 13.55
N PRO A 55 15.79 -2.73 13.24
CA PRO A 55 16.32 -2.61 11.87
C PRO A 55 15.58 -3.45 10.81
N ASP A 56 15.13 -4.65 11.17
CA ASP A 56 14.38 -5.58 10.30
C ASP A 56 12.99 -5.02 9.95
N ALA A 57 12.26 -4.54 10.95
CA ALA A 57 10.98 -3.89 10.75
C ALA A 57 11.13 -2.59 9.96
N GLN A 58 12.17 -1.79 10.22
CA GLN A 58 12.48 -0.57 9.47
C GLN A 58 12.72 -0.86 7.99
N GLU A 59 13.55 -1.84 7.67
CA GLU A 59 13.82 -2.22 6.28
C GLU A 59 12.53 -2.67 5.57
N THR A 60 11.73 -3.49 6.26
CA THR A 60 10.45 -3.97 5.74
C THR A 60 9.47 -2.82 5.47
N ILE A 61 9.30 -1.91 6.42
CA ILE A 61 8.40 -0.75 6.31
C ILE A 61 8.88 0.19 5.20
N GLN A 62 10.19 0.46 5.11
CA GLN A 62 10.74 1.33 4.08
C GLN A 62 10.51 0.76 2.67
N ARG A 63 10.68 -0.56 2.49
CA ARG A 63 10.37 -1.24 1.22
C ARG A 63 8.88 -1.16 0.89
N TYR A 64 8.01 -1.35 1.88
CA TYR A 64 6.56 -1.22 1.69
C TYR A 64 6.15 0.21 1.32
N VAL A 65 6.68 1.22 2.01
CA VAL A 65 6.42 2.64 1.72
C VAL A 65 6.90 3.01 0.32
N ASP A 66 8.09 2.57 -0.10
CA ASP A 66 8.58 2.82 -1.46
C ASP A 66 7.65 2.22 -2.53
N GLN A 67 7.21 0.97 -2.33
CA GLN A 67 6.29 0.30 -3.25
C GLN A 67 4.92 0.98 -3.29
N LEU A 68 4.40 1.39 -2.13
CA LEU A 68 3.13 2.09 -2.02
C LEU A 68 3.22 3.48 -2.68
N ALA A 69 4.32 4.21 -2.47
CA ALA A 69 4.58 5.49 -3.09
C ALA A 69 4.59 5.41 -4.62
N ARG A 70 5.23 4.38 -5.21
CA ARG A 70 5.18 4.14 -6.67
C ARG A 70 3.75 3.92 -7.17
N GLY A 71 2.96 3.13 -6.45
CA GLY A 71 1.56 2.85 -6.79
C GLY A 71 0.70 4.10 -6.72
N LEU A 72 0.75 4.82 -5.61
CA LEU A 72 -0.02 6.06 -5.41
C LEU A 72 0.39 7.16 -6.37
N SER A 73 1.69 7.35 -6.61
CA SER A 73 2.17 8.35 -7.57
C SER A 73 1.73 8.04 -8.99
N SER A 74 1.59 6.77 -9.36
CA SER A 74 1.00 6.40 -10.66
C SER A 74 -0.47 6.83 -10.75
N VAL A 75 -1.23 6.75 -9.64
CA VAL A 75 -2.60 7.26 -9.59
C VAL A 75 -2.61 8.79 -9.69
N VAL A 76 -1.74 9.48 -8.95
CA VAL A 76 -1.60 10.95 -9.02
C VAL A 76 -1.27 11.41 -10.43
N ASN A 77 -0.25 10.83 -11.06
CA ASN A 77 0.19 11.22 -12.40
C ASN A 77 -0.87 11.01 -13.49
N VAL A 78 -1.84 10.11 -13.27
CA VAL A 78 -2.88 9.78 -14.26
C VAL A 78 -4.19 10.53 -13.98
N LEU A 79 -4.59 10.66 -12.72
CA LEU A 79 -5.90 11.19 -12.33
C LEU A 79 -5.86 12.59 -11.73
N ASP A 80 -4.71 13.03 -11.23
CA ASP A 80 -4.52 14.29 -10.49
C ASP A 80 -5.62 14.54 -9.43
N PRO A 81 -5.78 13.63 -8.45
CA PRO A 81 -6.88 13.71 -7.49
C PRO A 81 -6.64 14.82 -6.46
N GLU A 82 -7.71 15.48 -6.02
CA GLU A 82 -7.65 16.47 -4.93
C GLU A 82 -7.27 15.85 -3.57
N VAL A 83 -7.52 14.56 -3.37
CA VAL A 83 -7.23 13.84 -2.11
C VAL A 83 -7.13 12.33 -2.35
N ILE A 84 -6.24 11.66 -1.61
CA ILE A 84 -6.14 10.20 -1.54
C ILE A 84 -6.57 9.72 -0.16
N ILE A 85 -7.53 8.80 -0.11
CA ILE A 85 -8.00 8.17 1.12
C ILE A 85 -7.46 6.74 1.22
N LEU A 86 -6.69 6.45 2.26
CA LEU A 86 -6.19 5.10 2.52
C LEU A 86 -7.17 4.29 3.38
N GLY A 87 -7.66 3.19 2.81
CA GLY A 87 -8.47 2.19 3.49
C GLY A 87 -7.67 0.95 3.94
N GLY A 88 -8.35 0.06 4.66
CA GLY A 88 -7.79 -1.22 5.08
C GLY A 88 -7.00 -1.18 6.40
N GLY A 89 -6.63 -2.36 6.90
CA GLY A 89 -6.04 -2.48 8.23
C GLY A 89 -4.69 -1.76 8.42
N LEU A 90 -3.89 -1.64 7.35
CA LEU A 90 -2.61 -0.93 7.39
C LEU A 90 -2.77 0.59 7.39
N SER A 91 -3.89 1.14 6.90
CA SER A 91 -4.11 2.59 6.93
C SER A 91 -4.29 3.14 8.36
N LYS A 92 -4.44 2.27 9.36
CA LYS A 92 -4.45 2.65 10.78
C LYS A 92 -3.07 3.01 11.33
N GLN A 93 -1.99 2.76 10.58
CA GLN A 93 -0.63 3.01 11.04
C GLN A 93 -0.22 4.46 10.77
N PRO A 94 -0.02 5.30 11.81
CA PRO A 94 0.28 6.73 11.64
C PRO A 94 1.56 6.98 10.84
N LEU A 95 2.56 6.11 11.02
CA LEU A 95 3.86 6.19 10.35
C LEU A 95 3.74 6.23 8.82
N LEU A 96 2.70 5.63 8.23
CA LEU A 96 2.50 5.71 6.78
C LEU A 96 2.27 7.15 6.30
N TYR A 97 1.49 7.94 7.03
CA TYR A 97 1.18 9.32 6.66
C TYR A 97 2.39 10.26 6.84
N GLU A 98 3.32 9.89 7.71
CA GLU A 98 4.58 10.60 7.90
C GLU A 98 5.58 10.33 6.76
N LEU A 99 5.63 9.08 6.29
CA LEU A 99 6.65 8.63 5.33
C LEU A 99 6.21 8.79 3.86
N LEU A 100 4.92 8.59 3.56
CA LEU A 100 4.43 8.52 2.18
C LEU A 100 4.63 9.80 1.36
N PRO A 101 4.32 11.01 1.86
CA PRO A 101 4.46 12.22 1.04
C PRO A 101 5.87 12.39 0.48
N LYS A 102 6.88 12.28 1.35
CA LYS A 102 8.30 12.36 0.95
C LYS A 102 8.73 11.24 0.00
N ALA A 103 8.17 10.04 0.17
CA ALA A 103 8.47 8.92 -0.71
C ALA A 103 7.87 9.13 -2.11
N MET A 104 6.68 9.74 -2.20
CA MET A 104 5.97 10.03 -3.45
C MET A 104 6.62 11.13 -4.28
N ASP A 105 7.30 12.10 -3.66
CA ASP A 105 8.03 13.15 -4.36
C ASP A 105 9.05 12.62 -5.40
N HIS A 106 9.56 11.39 -5.22
CA HIS A 106 10.47 10.76 -6.19
C HIS A 106 9.78 10.23 -7.46
N TYR A 107 8.45 10.04 -7.42
CA TYR A 107 7.69 9.31 -8.44
C TYR A 107 6.58 10.14 -9.09
N VAL A 108 6.15 11.23 -8.46
CA VAL A 108 5.25 12.21 -9.07
C VAL A 108 6.04 13.03 -10.10
N PHE A 109 5.43 13.29 -11.25
CA PHE A 109 6.12 13.93 -12.39
C PHE A 109 6.41 15.43 -12.17
N SER A 110 5.63 16.12 -11.35
CA SER A 110 5.80 17.54 -10.99
C SER A 110 6.87 17.75 -9.91
N ASP A 111 7.27 19.01 -9.68
CA ASP A 111 8.27 19.44 -8.68
C ASP A 111 7.80 19.30 -7.20
N GLY A 112 7.01 18.27 -6.92
CA GLY A 112 6.32 18.01 -5.66
C GLY A 112 4.84 17.65 -5.90
N HIS A 113 4.18 17.11 -4.88
CA HIS A 113 2.74 16.88 -4.88
C HIS A 113 2.07 17.54 -3.67
N ASP A 114 0.96 18.24 -3.91
CA ASP A 114 0.13 18.82 -2.85
C ASP A 114 -1.06 17.92 -2.47
N VAL A 115 -1.15 16.73 -3.09
CA VAL A 115 -2.24 15.78 -2.87
C VAL A 115 -2.21 15.25 -1.42
N PRO A 116 -3.20 15.58 -0.57
CA PRO A 116 -3.26 15.10 0.79
C PRO A 116 -3.55 13.60 0.83
N ILE A 117 -2.86 12.89 1.71
CA ILE A 117 -3.08 11.46 1.98
C ILE A 117 -3.71 11.35 3.36
N LEU A 118 -4.96 10.86 3.44
CA LEU A 118 -5.73 10.85 4.67
C LEU A 118 -6.26 9.44 5.00
N PRO A 119 -6.45 9.10 6.28
CA PRO A 119 -7.15 7.88 6.66
C PRO A 119 -8.64 7.96 6.29
N ALA A 120 -9.24 6.81 6.01
CA ALA A 120 -10.68 6.71 5.88
C ALA A 120 -11.37 7.11 7.19
N TYR A 121 -12.21 8.16 7.14
CA TYR A 121 -12.89 8.72 8.32
C TYR A 121 -13.74 7.68 9.07
N HIS A 122 -14.42 6.80 8.35
CA HIS A 122 -15.24 5.74 8.93
C HIS A 122 -14.48 4.44 9.17
N GLY A 123 -13.15 4.42 8.98
CA GLY A 123 -12.32 3.23 9.21
C GLY A 123 -12.86 1.99 8.49
N ASP A 124 -12.94 0.88 9.23
CA ASP A 124 -13.41 -0.41 8.70
C ASP A 124 -14.88 -0.38 8.24
N ASP A 125 -15.70 0.53 8.79
CA ASP A 125 -17.11 0.65 8.44
C ASP A 125 -17.32 1.37 7.10
N SER A 126 -16.28 1.98 6.53
CA SER A 126 -16.37 2.75 5.28
C SER A 126 -16.97 1.93 4.14
N GLY A 127 -16.60 0.64 4.04
CA GLY A 127 -17.11 -0.26 2.99
C GLY A 127 -18.60 -0.56 3.12
N VAL A 128 -19.05 -0.91 4.33
CA VAL A 128 -20.47 -1.23 4.59
C VAL A 128 -21.35 0.01 4.42
N ARG A 129 -20.87 1.18 4.86
CA ARG A 129 -21.58 2.45 4.68
C ARG A 129 -21.71 2.81 3.21
N GLY A 130 -20.63 2.65 2.43
CA GLY A 130 -20.67 2.85 0.99
C GLY A 130 -21.66 1.91 0.29
N ALA A 131 -21.69 0.62 0.68
CA ALA A 131 -22.65 -0.33 0.15
C ALA A 131 -24.11 0.09 0.42
N LEU A 132 -24.41 0.58 1.63
CA LEU A 132 -25.74 1.11 1.96
C LEU A 132 -26.10 2.31 1.09
N TRP A 133 -25.16 3.22 0.84
CA TRP A 133 -25.40 4.41 0.01
C TRP A 133 -25.64 4.08 -1.46
N LEU A 134 -25.09 2.96 -1.94
CA LEU A 134 -25.31 2.47 -3.32
C LEU A 134 -26.65 1.76 -3.49
N THR A 135 -27.37 1.45 -2.40
CA THR A 135 -28.70 0.85 -2.54
C THR A 135 -29.66 1.89 -3.14
N PRO A 136 -30.47 1.51 -4.15
CA PRO A 136 -31.49 2.40 -4.67
C PRO A 136 -32.35 2.86 -3.50
N SER A 137 -32.52 4.18 -3.36
CA SER A 137 -33.53 4.69 -2.44
C SER A 137 -34.85 4.08 -2.90
N CYS A 138 -35.43 3.18 -2.11
CA CYS A 138 -36.78 2.70 -2.36
C CYS A 138 -37.71 3.93 -2.34
N TYR A 139 -38.13 4.39 -3.51
CA TYR A 139 -39.13 5.43 -3.71
C TYR A 139 -40.09 4.97 -4.80
#